data_AF-A0A3D5I1G9-F1
#
_entry.id   AF-A0A3D5I1G9-F1
#
_cell.length_a   1.000
_cell.length_b   1.000
_cell.length_c   1.000
_cell.angle_alpha   90.00
_cell.angle_beta   90.00
_cell.angle_gamma   90.00
#
_symmetry.space_group_name_H-M   'P 1'
#
loop_
_entity.id
_entity.type
_entity.pdbx_description
1 polymer ?
#
loop_
_entity_poly.entity_id
_entity_poly.type
_entity_poly.pdbx_seq_one_letter_code
_entity_poly.pdbx_strand_id
1 'polypeptide(L)'
;MSQANLDRFLQEARTNTSLSDRMKEVRSHDELIKLAAEHGHELSKPTVMRHHFHRLAGMSDNELEDLGHDVFDRNFSDVFIGSFI
;
A
#
# COMPACT_ATOMS: atom_id res chain seq x y z
N MET A 1 8.75 15.95 1.25
CA MET A 1 9.57 14.80 0.85
C MET A 1 8.79 13.54 1.16
N SER A 2 8.17 12.88 0.18
CA SER A 2 7.28 11.75 0.48
C SER A 2 7.15 10.71 -0.63
N GLN A 3 7.20 11.09 -1.91
CA GLN A 3 7.11 10.10 -3.01
C GLN A 3 8.36 9.21 -3.09
N ALA A 4 9.56 9.80 -3.09
CA ALA A 4 10.80 9.01 -3.14
C ALA A 4 11.00 8.09 -1.91
N ASN A 5 10.45 8.47 -0.75
CA ASN A 5 10.44 7.60 0.43
C ASN A 5 9.41 6.48 0.27
N LEU A 6 8.25 6.76 -0.31
CA LEU A 6 7.26 5.74 -0.64
C LEU A 6 7.84 4.70 -1.61
N ASP A 7 8.51 5.14 -2.67
CA ASP A 7 9.10 4.23 -3.65
C ASP A 7 10.17 3.33 -3.02
N ARG A 8 11.02 3.89 -2.14
CA ARG A 8 12.01 3.11 -1.37
C ARG A 8 11.37 2.12 -0.41
N PHE A 9 10.33 2.53 0.32
CA PHE A 9 9.57 1.66 1.20
C PHE A 9 8.95 0.49 0.43
N LEU A 10 8.30 0.76 -0.71
CA LEU A 10 7.71 -0.27 -1.57
C LEU A 10 8.76 -1.21 -2.15
N GLN A 11 9.94 -0.69 -2.52
CA GLN A 11 11.05 -1.51 -2.99
C GLN A 11 11.59 -2.43 -1.88
N GLU A 12 11.80 -1.89 -0.68
CA GLU A 12 12.25 -2.68 0.47
C GLU A 12 11.24 -3.80 0.76
N ALA A 13 9.95 -3.47 0.74
CA ALA A 13 8.89 -4.40 1.07
C ALA A 13 8.68 -5.53 0.05
N ARG A 14 9.18 -5.36 -1.19
CA ARG A 14 9.26 -6.45 -2.19
C ARG A 14 10.44 -7.40 -1.94
N THR A 15 11.51 -6.91 -1.32
CA THR A 15 12.75 -7.67 -1.10
C THR A 15 12.85 -8.28 0.30
N ASN A 16 12.13 -7.73 1.27
CA ASN A 16 12.12 -8.16 2.66
C ASN A 16 10.84 -8.94 2.96
N THR A 17 10.96 -10.27 3.12
CA THR A 17 9.83 -11.17 3.39
C THR A 17 9.06 -10.80 4.66
N SER A 18 9.76 -10.42 5.73
CA SER A 18 9.12 -10.04 7.00
C SER A 18 8.29 -8.76 6.85
N LEU A 19 8.80 -7.77 6.09
CA LEU A 19 8.05 -6.55 5.80
C LEU A 19 6.87 -6.84 4.85
N SER A 20 7.06 -7.71 3.85
CA SER A 20 5.98 -8.16 2.96
C SER A 20 4.81 -8.77 3.74
N ASP A 21 5.10 -9.66 4.70
CA ASP A 21 4.07 -10.32 5.51
C ASP A 21 3.35 -9.31 6.43
N ARG A 22 4.10 -8.43 7.11
CA ARG A 22 3.49 -7.37 7.94
C ARG A 22 2.62 -6.41 7.13
N MET A 23 2.99 -6.14 5.88
CA MET A 23 2.14 -5.31 5.02
C MET A 23 0.83 -5.99 4.66
N LYS A 24 0.77 -7.31 4.45
CA LYS A 24 -0.51 -8.00 4.19
C LYS A 24 -1.53 -7.84 5.33
N GLU A 25 -1.05 -7.54 6.52
CA GLU A 25 -1.85 -7.29 7.72
C GLU A 25 -2.33 -5.83 7.84
N VAL A 26 -1.73 -4.89 7.11
CA VAL A 26 -2.10 -3.47 7.15
C VAL A 26 -3.48 -3.25 6.53
N ARG A 27 -4.36 -2.59 7.27
CA ARG A 27 -5.75 -2.29 6.88
C ARG A 27 -6.02 -0.79 6.71
N SER A 28 -5.07 0.08 7.02
CA SER A 28 -5.27 1.53 6.88
C SER A 28 -4.03 2.31 6.47
N HIS A 29 -4.25 3.52 5.95
CA HIS A 29 -3.18 4.48 5.63
C HIS A 29 -2.31 4.81 6.86
N ASP A 30 -2.92 4.93 8.04
CA ASP A 30 -2.19 5.29 9.26
C ASP A 30 -1.33 4.13 9.77
N GLU A 31 -1.80 2.89 9.64
CA GLU A 31 -1.00 1.69 9.91
C GLU A 31 0.17 1.56 8.93
N LEU A 32 -0.04 1.85 7.63
CA LEU A 32 1.04 1.83 6.65
C LEU A 32 2.12 2.89 6.97
N ILE A 33 1.70 4.09 7.37
CA ILE A 33 2.64 5.17 7.74
C ILE A 33 3.45 4.77 8.99
N LYS A 34 2.82 4.14 9.98
CA LYS A 34 3.52 3.62 11.17
C LYS A 34 4.52 2.53 10.79
N LEU A 35 4.09 1.55 9.98
CA LEU A 35 4.97 0.47 9.52
C LEU A 35 6.16 1.01 8.72
N ALA A 36 5.93 1.97 7.83
CA ALA A 36 7.00 2.63 7.11
C ALA A 36 7.97 3.36 8.04
N ALA A 37 7.45 4.08 9.05
CA ALA A 37 8.28 4.77 10.03
C ALA A 37 9.13 3.80 10.88
N GLU A 38 8.61 2.64 11.26
CA GLU A 38 9.36 1.57 11.95
C GLU A 38 10.55 1.06 11.11
N HIS A 39 10.42 1.13 9.78
CA HIS A 39 11.47 0.77 8.81
C HIS A 39 12.32 1.99 8.37
N GLY A 40 12.20 3.13 9.04
CA GLY A 40 12.99 4.33 8.75
C GLY A 40 12.52 5.15 7.55
N HIS A 41 11.33 4.87 7.02
CA HIS A 41 10.72 5.64 5.92
C HIS A 41 9.66 6.60 6.46
N GLU A 42 9.95 7.90 6.38
CA GLU A 42 8.96 8.91 6.73
C GLU A 42 8.01 9.14 5.55
N LEU A 43 6.74 8.75 5.73
CA LEU A 43 5.67 8.92 4.75
C LEU A 43 4.63 9.92 5.23
N SER A 44 4.12 10.74 4.30
CA SER A 44 3.01 11.65 4.58
C SER A 44 1.69 11.03 4.14
N LYS A 45 0.66 11.19 4.96
CA LYS A 45 -0.70 10.71 4.67
C LYS A 45 -1.23 11.16 3.30
N PRO A 46 -1.07 12.42 2.87
CA PRO A 46 -1.50 12.83 1.52
C PRO A 46 -0.80 12.09 0.39
N THR A 47 0.45 11.67 0.57
CA THR A 47 1.17 10.91 -0.48
C THR A 47 0.71 9.46 -0.54
N VAL A 48 0.51 8.81 0.61
CA VAL A 48 -0.04 7.46 0.66
C VAL A 48 -1.44 7.45 0.03
N MET A 49 -2.32 8.40 0.39
CA MET A 49 -3.66 8.48 -0.19
C MET A 49 -3.64 8.72 -1.71
N ARG A 50 -2.81 9.66 -2.20
CA ARG A 50 -2.70 9.89 -3.65
C ARG A 50 -2.25 8.66 -4.41
N HIS A 51 -1.25 7.95 -3.89
CA HIS A 51 -0.76 6.71 -4.50
C HIS A 51 -1.84 5.63 -4.52
N HIS A 52 -2.56 5.45 -3.41
CA HIS A 52 -3.65 4.49 -3.31
C HIS A 52 -4.78 4.79 -4.31
N PHE A 53 -5.23 6.04 -4.40
CA PHE A 53 -6.27 6.40 -5.37
C PHE A 53 -5.79 6.32 -6.81
N HIS A 54 -4.52 6.64 -7.09
CA HIS A 54 -3.96 6.49 -8.42
C HIS A 54 -3.95 5.02 -8.87
N ARG A 55 -3.68 4.09 -7.94
CA ARG A 55 -3.76 2.64 -8.17
C ARG A 55 -5.18 2.19 -8.47
N LEU A 56 -6.13 2.59 -7.63
CA LEU A 56 -7.55 2.28 -7.83
C LEU A 56 -8.06 2.79 -9.18
N ALA A 57 -7.69 4.03 -9.55
CA ALA A 57 -8.08 4.62 -10.82
C ALA A 57 -7.46 3.93 -12.06
N GLY A 58 -6.38 3.14 -11.87
CA GLY A 58 -5.72 2.39 -12.92
C GLY A 58 -6.19 0.95 -13.07
N MET A 59 -7.05 0.46 -12.17
CA MET A 59 -7.63 -0.88 -12.25
C MET A 59 -8.77 -0.93 -13.27
N SER A 60 -8.93 -2.06 -13.94
CA SER A 60 -10.05 -2.33 -14.84
C SER A 60 -11.35 -2.61 -14.08
N ASP A 61 -12.49 -2.45 -14.75
CA ASP A 61 -13.81 -2.69 -14.15
C ASP A 61 -13.93 -4.11 -13.55
N ASN A 62 -13.36 -5.13 -14.22
CA ASN A 62 -13.34 -6.50 -13.71
C ASN A 62 -12.49 -6.64 -12.43
N GLU A 63 -11.33 -5.98 -12.37
CA GLU A 63 -10.48 -5.98 -11.17
C GLU A 63 -11.15 -5.24 -10.01
N LEU A 64 -11.89 -4.16 -10.30
CA LEU A 64 -12.68 -3.43 -9.32
C LEU A 64 -13.88 -4.24 -8.83
N GLU A 65 -14.54 -5.01 -9.71
CA GLU A 65 -15.65 -5.89 -9.37
C GLU A 65 -15.19 -7.08 -8.50
N ASP A 66 -14.05 -7.69 -8.82
CA ASP A 66 -13.41 -8.74 -8.01
C ASP A 66 -12.94 -8.23 -6.63
N LEU A 67 -12.58 -6.95 -6.54
CA LEU A 67 -12.28 -6.29 -5.26
C LEU A 67 -13.51 -6.16 -4.35
N GLY A 68 -14.71 -6.18 -4.95
CA GLY A 68 -16.00 -6.23 -4.26
C GLY A 68 -16.22 -5.08 -3.28
N HIS A 69 -16.92 -5.37 -2.17
CA HIS A 69 -17.22 -4.42 -1.09
C HIS A 69 -16.01 -4.20 -0.13
N ASP A 70 -14.91 -4.92 -0.35
CA ASP A 70 -13.74 -5.03 0.55
C ASP A 70 -12.58 -4.08 0.20
N VAL A 71 -12.76 -3.21 -0.81
CA VAL A 71 -11.86 -2.09 -1.17
C VAL A 71 -11.42 -1.29 0.05
N PHE A 72 -12.29 -1.17 1.05
CA PHE A 72 -12.05 -0.37 2.25
C PHE A 72 -11.64 -1.19 3.49
N ASP A 73 -11.85 -2.51 3.51
CA ASP A 73 -11.80 -3.28 4.77
C ASP A 73 -10.77 -4.42 4.79
N ARG A 74 -10.41 -5.02 3.65
CA ARG A 74 -9.54 -6.23 3.65
C ARG A 74 -8.35 -6.20 2.71
N ASN A 75 -8.39 -5.42 1.63
CA ASN A 75 -7.37 -5.50 0.56
C ASN A 75 -6.50 -4.24 0.41
N PHE A 76 -6.41 -3.40 1.44
CA PHE A 76 -5.66 -2.13 1.38
C PHE A 76 -4.24 -2.30 0.83
N SER A 77 -3.49 -3.26 1.35
CA SER A 77 -2.11 -3.51 0.89
C SER A 77 -2.03 -4.10 -0.51
N ASP A 78 -2.98 -4.94 -0.92
CA ASP A 78 -2.98 -5.52 -2.26
C ASP A 78 -3.26 -4.45 -3.33
N VAL A 79 -4.16 -3.52 -3.06
CA VAL A 79 -4.41 -2.37 -3.94
C VAL A 79 -3.23 -1.39 -3.93
N PHE A 80 -2.69 -1.09 -2.74
CA PHE A 80 -1.60 -0.13 -2.58
C PHE A 80 -0.31 -0.58 -3.26
N ILE A 81 0.01 -1.88 -3.14
CA ILE A 81 1.30 -2.47 -3.53
C ILE A 81 1.20 -3.22 -4.86
N GLY A 82 -0.02 -3.48 -5.33
CA GLY A 82 -0.29 -4.36 -6.45
C GLY A 82 -0.04 -5.79 -6.00
N SER A 83 -0.92 -6.71 -6.40
CA SER A 83 -0.83 -8.13 -6.09
C SER A 83 0.63 -8.59 -5.99
N PHE A 84 1.00 -9.11 -4.83
CA PHE A 84 2.26 -9.81 -4.62
C PHE A 84 2.23 -11.10 -5.45
N ILE A 85 2.55 -10.99 -6.73
CA ILE A 85 2.80 -12.14 -7.60
C ILE A 85 4.31 -12.35 -7.70
#